data_AF-A0A840Q6U5-F1
#
_entry.id   AF-A0A840Q6U5-F1
#
_cell.length_a   1.000
_cell.length_b   1.000
_cell.length_c   1.000
_cell.angle_alpha   90.00
_cell.angle_beta   90.00
_cell.angle_gamma   90.00
#
_symmetry.space_group_name_H-M   'P 1'
#
loop_
_entity.id
_entity.type
_entity.pdbx_description
1 polymer ?
#
loop_
_entity_poly.entity_id
_entity_poly.type
_entity_poly.pdbx_seq_one_letter_code
_entity_poly.pdbx_strand_id
1 'polypeptide(L)'
;MLDLEDRVNRVFNPDVRPLVQEAYRCYVSGSARGAIVLTWTAICADLIAKAQILHEEGEGEAADLVSQVEKAQSSEESEAIPIMLNLEKTLLAITEKLELIDFTQRKQLERIRDDRHLCAHPSIRPLGELYEPTMEYARAHLVAALEAVLVHPPSQGRKIVQSFLTHVVDPGFIFDTEYLTYTFFDRVRPSSRFKVVEAAAKFAVLAIDDDAITISPEEFANRMAKCLRSFARRDAYLATQAVAKQMGRFEKAEPTECEDRKDRKGSGDLGRNTHYR
;
A
#
# COMPACT_ATOMS: atom_id res chain seq x y z
N MET A 1 -18.59 13.02 1.48
CA MET A 1 -18.18 11.93 2.39
C MET A 1 -18.99 10.71 1.98
N LEU A 2 -18.38 9.56 1.72
CA LEU A 2 -19.11 8.35 1.35
C LEU A 2 -19.90 7.85 2.56
N ASP A 3 -21.08 7.30 2.32
CA ASP A 3 -21.85 6.65 3.38
C ASP A 3 -21.13 5.39 3.91
N LEU A 4 -21.43 4.98 5.14
CA LEU A 4 -20.81 3.82 5.75
C LEU A 4 -21.15 2.53 4.99
N GLU A 5 -22.39 2.38 4.51
CA GLU A 5 -22.82 1.23 3.73
C GLU A 5 -22.05 1.13 2.41
N ASP A 6 -21.87 2.27 1.72
CA ASP A 6 -21.07 2.35 0.50
C ASP A 6 -19.62 1.90 0.74
N ARG A 7 -19.06 2.23 1.90
CA ARG A 7 -17.69 1.82 2.26
C ARG A 7 -17.61 0.31 2.55
N VAL A 8 -18.62 -0.26 3.20
CA VAL A 8 -18.71 -1.71 3.43
C VAL A 8 -18.76 -2.46 2.08
N ASN A 9 -19.46 -1.91 1.09
CA ASN A 9 -19.52 -2.50 -0.26
C ASN A 9 -18.18 -2.38 -1.02
N ARG A 10 -17.27 -1.51 -0.59
CA ARG A 10 -15.92 -1.34 -1.14
C ARG A 10 -14.85 -2.19 -0.46
N VAL A 11 -15.21 -3.05 0.49
CA VAL A 11 -14.25 -4.01 1.08
C VAL A 11 -13.60 -4.80 -0.04
N PHE A 12 -12.26 -4.78 -0.06
CA PHE A 12 -11.45 -5.27 -1.16
C PHE A 12 -11.58 -6.78 -1.31
N ASN A 13 -11.43 -7.51 -0.20
CA ASN A 13 -11.51 -8.96 -0.19
C ASN A 13 -13.00 -9.42 -0.20
N PRO A 14 -13.47 -10.08 -1.28
CA PRO A 14 -14.86 -10.55 -1.35
C PRO A 14 -15.20 -11.61 -0.29
N ASP A 15 -14.22 -12.41 0.15
CA ASP A 15 -14.44 -13.47 1.14
C ASP A 15 -14.60 -12.94 2.57
N VAL A 16 -13.99 -11.78 2.86
CA VAL A 16 -14.11 -11.11 4.16
C VAL A 16 -15.32 -10.15 4.20
N ARG A 17 -15.82 -9.70 3.04
CA ARG A 17 -16.94 -8.75 2.95
C ARG A 17 -18.20 -9.21 3.73
N PRO A 18 -18.63 -10.48 3.70
CA PRO A 18 -19.77 -10.94 4.50
C PRO A 18 -19.58 -10.67 6.01
N LEU A 19 -18.38 -10.89 6.54
CA LEU A 19 -18.07 -10.65 7.95
C LEU A 19 -18.12 -9.16 8.32
N VAL A 20 -17.68 -8.29 7.41
CA VAL A 20 -17.82 -6.83 7.58
C VAL A 20 -19.29 -6.39 7.50
N GLN A 21 -20.09 -7.02 6.62
CA GLN A 21 -21.53 -6.77 6.55
C GLN A 21 -22.24 -7.21 7.84
N GLU A 22 -21.81 -8.30 8.47
CA GLU A 22 -22.33 -8.69 9.78
C GLU A 22 -21.98 -7.69 10.87
N ALA A 23 -20.73 -7.20 10.90
CA ALA A 23 -20.33 -6.12 11.82
C ALA A 23 -21.19 -4.86 11.62
N TYR A 24 -21.44 -4.48 10.36
CA TYR A 24 -22.33 -3.37 10.01
C TYR A 24 -23.78 -3.63 10.47
N ARG A 25 -24.32 -4.84 10.30
CA ARG A 25 -25.67 -5.20 10.79
C ARG A 25 -25.76 -5.08 12.30
N CYS A 26 -24.75 -5.54 13.05
CA CYS A 26 -24.68 -5.33 14.50
C CYS A 26 -24.68 -3.85 14.86
N TYR A 27 -23.99 -3.01 14.08
CA TYR A 27 -24.02 -1.57 14.27
C TYR A 27 -25.43 -1.01 14.00
N VAL A 28 -26.06 -1.32 12.88
CA VAL A 28 -27.39 -0.80 12.53
C VAL A 28 -28.47 -1.28 13.53
N SER A 29 -28.33 -2.48 14.09
CA SER A 29 -29.29 -3.05 15.04
C SER A 29 -29.09 -2.59 16.50
N GLY A 30 -28.10 -1.75 16.79
CA GLY A 30 -27.84 -1.26 18.15
C GLY A 30 -26.98 -2.19 19.02
N SER A 31 -26.30 -3.18 18.42
CA SER A 31 -25.41 -4.12 19.11
C SER A 31 -23.94 -3.68 19.01
N ALA A 32 -23.56 -2.66 19.78
CA ALA A 32 -22.20 -2.09 19.77
C ALA A 32 -21.09 -3.12 20.04
N ARG A 33 -21.27 -3.98 21.06
CA ARG A 33 -20.28 -5.03 21.40
C ARG A 33 -20.08 -6.01 20.25
N GLY A 34 -21.17 -6.49 19.66
CA GLY A 34 -21.13 -7.38 18.50
C GLY A 34 -20.45 -6.73 17.29
N ALA A 35 -20.74 -5.46 17.03
CA ALA A 35 -20.12 -4.72 15.94
C ALA A 35 -18.59 -4.62 16.12
N ILE A 36 -18.10 -4.33 17.32
CA ILE A 36 -16.66 -4.24 17.61
C ILE A 36 -15.98 -5.61 17.49
N VAL A 37 -16.59 -6.66 18.05
CA VAL A 37 -16.05 -8.03 17.97
C VAL A 37 -15.91 -8.47 16.52
N LEU A 38 -16.97 -8.33 15.71
CA LEU A 38 -16.95 -8.74 14.31
C LEU A 38 -16.03 -7.85 13.45
N THR A 39 -15.92 -6.55 13.75
CA THR A 39 -14.96 -5.65 13.10
C THR A 39 -13.54 -6.15 13.29
N TRP A 40 -13.16 -6.53 14.52
CA TRP A 40 -11.83 -7.07 14.80
C TRP A 40 -11.59 -8.41 14.10
N THR A 41 -12.57 -9.32 14.12
CA THR A 41 -12.47 -10.60 13.40
C THR A 41 -12.24 -10.37 11.90
N ALA A 42 -12.93 -9.40 11.30
CA ALA A 42 -12.74 -9.05 9.88
C ALA A 42 -11.34 -8.49 9.60
N ILE A 43 -10.81 -7.64 10.49
CA ILE A 43 -9.42 -7.14 10.38
C ILE A 43 -8.44 -8.30 10.36
N CYS A 44 -8.57 -9.25 11.30
CA CYS A 44 -7.67 -10.39 11.38
C CYS A 44 -7.71 -11.24 10.09
N ALA A 45 -8.92 -11.58 9.63
CA ALA A 45 -9.11 -12.38 8.43
C ALA A 45 -8.52 -11.69 7.17
N ASP A 46 -8.80 -10.39 7.00
CA ASP A 46 -8.33 -9.64 5.83
C ASP A 46 -6.81 -9.45 5.84
N LEU A 47 -6.20 -9.16 7.00
CA LEU A 47 -4.74 -9.02 7.10
C LEU A 47 -4.02 -10.34 6.83
N ILE A 48 -4.55 -11.48 7.28
CA ILE A 48 -4.01 -12.80 6.98
C ILE A 48 -4.09 -13.08 5.48
N ALA A 49 -5.27 -12.87 4.86
CA ALA A 49 -5.44 -13.08 3.43
C ALA A 49 -4.49 -12.20 2.60
N LYS A 50 -4.28 -10.94 3.02
CA LYS A 50 -3.34 -10.04 2.35
C LYS A 50 -1.89 -10.50 2.49
N ALA A 51 -1.50 -11.02 3.65
CA ALA A 51 -0.16 -11.56 3.85
C ALA A 51 0.09 -12.80 2.98
N GLN A 52 -0.92 -13.67 2.81
CA GLN A 52 -0.86 -14.81 1.88
C GLN A 52 -0.64 -14.35 0.44
N ILE A 53 -1.42 -13.38 -0.05
CA ILE A 53 -1.23 -12.82 -1.41
C ILE A 53 0.18 -12.23 -1.56
N LEU A 54 0.67 -11.48 -0.58
CA LEU A 54 2.03 -10.93 -0.64
C LEU A 54 3.10 -12.04 -0.70
N HIS A 55 2.91 -13.12 0.06
CA HIS A 55 3.81 -14.27 0.05
C HIS A 55 3.83 -14.98 -1.32
N GLU A 56 2.67 -15.20 -1.92
CA GLU A 56 2.54 -15.76 -3.28
C GLU A 56 3.23 -14.88 -4.33
N GLU A 57 3.19 -13.55 -4.15
CA GLU A 57 3.93 -12.58 -4.96
C GLU A 57 5.43 -12.46 -4.58
N GLY A 58 5.98 -13.40 -3.81
CA GLY A 58 7.40 -13.49 -3.48
C GLY A 58 7.87 -12.61 -2.31
N GLU A 59 6.97 -12.11 -1.46
CA GLU A 59 7.36 -11.40 -0.25
C GLU A 59 7.84 -12.37 0.84
N GLY A 60 9.15 -12.43 1.04
CA GLY A 60 9.78 -13.30 2.03
C GLY A 60 9.43 -12.92 3.47
N GLU A 61 9.21 -11.63 3.76
CA GLU A 61 8.84 -11.17 5.12
C GLU A 61 7.46 -11.72 5.56
N ALA A 62 6.62 -12.19 4.64
CA ALA A 62 5.31 -12.77 4.94
C ALA A 62 5.37 -14.28 5.27
N ALA A 63 6.48 -14.96 4.97
CA ALA A 63 6.59 -16.42 5.03
C ALA A 63 6.30 -16.99 6.43
N ASP A 64 6.85 -16.38 7.49
CA ASP A 64 6.67 -16.85 8.87
C ASP A 64 5.21 -16.78 9.32
N LEU A 65 4.47 -15.75 8.89
CA LEU A 65 3.05 -15.61 9.20
C LEU A 65 2.24 -16.65 8.44
N VAL A 66 2.49 -16.80 7.14
CA VAL A 66 1.77 -17.77 6.29
C VAL A 66 1.99 -19.18 6.79
N SER A 67 3.23 -19.56 7.11
CA SER A 67 3.56 -20.89 7.66
C SER A 67 2.85 -21.17 8.99
N GLN A 68 2.71 -20.17 9.87
CA GLN A 68 1.95 -20.35 11.12
C GLN A 68 0.44 -20.54 10.87
N VAL A 69 -0.13 -19.84 9.89
CA VAL A 69 -1.53 -20.00 9.49
C VAL A 69 -1.76 -21.37 8.88
N GLU A 70 -0.90 -21.81 7.95
CA GLU A 70 -0.96 -23.15 7.35
C GLU A 70 -0.84 -24.24 8.40
N LYS A 71 0.08 -24.08 9.36
CA LYS A 71 0.20 -24.99 10.50
C LYS A 71 -1.11 -25.08 11.26
N ALA A 72 -1.72 -23.96 11.62
CA ALA A 72 -3.01 -23.95 12.32
C ALA A 72 -4.13 -24.62 11.50
N GLN A 73 -4.17 -24.40 10.18
CA GLN A 73 -5.16 -25.01 9.28
C GLN A 73 -4.99 -26.53 9.14
N SER A 74 -3.77 -27.04 9.28
CA SER A 74 -3.46 -28.47 9.20
C SER A 74 -3.51 -29.22 10.54
N SER A 75 -3.62 -28.48 11.66
CA SER A 75 -3.66 -29.02 13.02
C SER A 75 -5.08 -29.36 13.47
N GLU A 76 -5.21 -30.20 14.50
CA GLU A 76 -6.46 -30.38 15.23
C GLU A 76 -6.86 -29.09 15.96
N GLU A 77 -8.16 -28.92 16.25
CA GLU A 77 -8.71 -27.71 16.87
C GLU A 77 -8.01 -27.31 18.18
N SER A 78 -7.65 -28.30 19.01
CA SER A 78 -6.97 -28.11 20.29
C SER A 78 -5.58 -27.46 20.16
N GLU A 79 -4.91 -27.66 19.02
CA GLU A 79 -3.62 -27.06 18.69
C GLU A 79 -3.77 -25.78 17.86
N ALA A 80 -4.77 -25.74 16.95
CA ALA A 80 -5.03 -24.62 16.06
C ALA A 80 -5.43 -23.36 16.84
N ILE A 81 -6.28 -23.49 17.86
CA ILE A 81 -6.77 -22.35 18.65
C ILE A 81 -5.61 -21.58 19.32
N PRO A 82 -4.69 -22.21 20.09
CA PRO A 82 -3.53 -21.53 20.64
C PRO A 82 -2.66 -20.81 19.61
N ILE A 83 -2.45 -21.42 18.43
CA ILE A 83 -1.66 -20.81 17.35
C ILE A 83 -2.34 -19.54 16.85
N MET A 84 -3.64 -19.60 16.56
CA MET A 84 -4.41 -18.45 16.09
C MET A 84 -4.48 -17.33 17.13
N LEU A 85 -4.63 -17.67 18.42
CA LEU A 85 -4.58 -16.69 19.50
C LEU A 85 -3.21 -16.02 19.64
N ASN A 86 -2.12 -16.74 19.39
CA ASN A 86 -0.79 -16.16 19.37
C ASN A 86 -0.58 -15.25 18.16
N LEU A 87 -1.05 -15.67 16.98
CA LEU A 87 -1.05 -14.86 15.77
C LEU A 87 -1.82 -13.56 15.97
N GLU A 88 -3.02 -13.60 16.57
CA GLU A 88 -3.83 -12.41 16.86
C GLU A 88 -3.06 -11.34 17.66
N LYS A 89 -2.18 -11.76 18.58
CA LYS A 89 -1.35 -10.86 19.40
C LYS A 89 -0.24 -10.17 18.59
N THR A 90 0.37 -10.87 17.64
CA THR A 90 1.55 -10.40 16.90
C THR A 90 1.20 -9.84 15.51
N LEU A 91 -0.01 -10.10 15.02
CA LEU A 91 -0.48 -9.78 13.67
C LEU A 91 -0.25 -8.32 13.28
N LEU A 92 -0.60 -7.38 14.15
CA LEU A 92 -0.45 -5.94 13.85
C LEU A 92 1.04 -5.53 13.72
N ALA A 93 1.94 -6.15 14.47
CA ALA A 93 3.37 -5.86 14.37
C ALA A 93 3.96 -6.45 13.08
N ILE A 94 3.54 -7.65 12.68
CA ILE A 94 3.97 -8.28 11.42
C ILE A 94 3.44 -7.48 10.23
N THR A 95 2.17 -7.09 10.26
CA THR A 95 1.54 -6.35 9.16
C THR A 95 2.06 -4.91 9.03
N GLU A 96 2.51 -4.28 10.12
CA GLU A 96 3.26 -3.01 10.04
C GLU A 96 4.60 -3.19 9.31
N LYS A 97 5.35 -4.28 9.59
CA LYS A 97 6.60 -4.59 8.86
C LYS A 97 6.37 -4.84 7.37
N LEU A 98 5.30 -5.56 7.05
CA LEU A 98 4.85 -5.79 5.67
C LEU A 98 4.34 -4.52 4.97
N GLU A 99 4.39 -3.35 5.61
CA GLU A 99 3.82 -2.09 5.13
C GLU A 99 2.30 -2.20 4.82
N LEU A 100 1.62 -3.19 5.41
CA LEU A 100 0.19 -3.39 5.31
C LEU A 100 -0.60 -2.43 6.22
N ILE A 101 0.05 -1.78 7.16
CA ILE A 101 -0.47 -0.66 7.94
C ILE A 101 0.71 0.24 8.33
N ASP A 102 0.44 1.52 8.61
CA ASP A 102 1.42 2.41 9.23
C ASP A 102 1.30 2.45 10.77
N PHE A 103 2.22 3.16 11.42
CA PHE A 103 2.26 3.30 12.87
C PHE A 103 0.97 3.87 13.47
N THR A 104 0.35 4.86 12.82
CA THR A 104 -0.87 5.50 13.33
C THR A 104 -2.05 4.55 13.19
N GLN A 105 -2.17 3.89 12.05
CA GLN A 105 -3.16 2.85 11.79
C GLN A 105 -3.00 1.70 12.78
N ARG A 106 -1.77 1.23 13.05
CA ARG A 106 -1.50 0.22 14.07
C ARG A 106 -2.05 0.64 15.43
N LYS A 107 -1.82 1.89 15.87
CA LYS A 107 -2.38 2.40 17.13
C LYS A 107 -3.91 2.43 17.15
N GLN A 108 -4.55 2.72 16.02
CA GLN A 108 -6.01 2.67 15.92
C GLN A 108 -6.52 1.22 16.00
N LEU A 109 -5.89 0.29 15.30
CA LEU A 109 -6.26 -1.13 15.32
C LEU A 109 -5.99 -1.80 16.68
N GLU A 110 -4.93 -1.39 17.39
CA GLU A 110 -4.66 -1.83 18.77
C GLU A 110 -5.83 -1.46 19.69
N ARG A 111 -6.42 -0.28 19.55
CA ARG A 111 -7.61 0.12 20.32
C ARG A 111 -8.82 -0.75 20.00
N ILE A 112 -9.06 -1.07 18.72
CA ILE A 112 -10.15 -1.99 18.31
C ILE A 112 -9.97 -3.35 18.99
N ARG A 113 -8.75 -3.90 18.99
CA ARG A 113 -8.43 -5.17 19.65
C ARG A 113 -8.69 -5.11 21.15
N ASP A 114 -8.20 -4.06 21.81
CA ASP A 114 -8.32 -3.92 23.27
C ASP A 114 -9.80 -3.77 23.67
N ASP A 115 -10.59 -3.02 22.90
CA ASP A 115 -12.03 -2.91 23.11
C ASP A 115 -12.78 -4.21 22.78
N ARG A 116 -12.32 -4.98 21.77
CA ARG A 116 -12.82 -6.34 21.51
C ARG A 116 -12.57 -7.23 22.71
N HIS A 117 -11.42 -7.16 23.37
CA HIS A 117 -11.17 -7.94 24.59
C HIS A 117 -12.20 -7.61 25.67
N LEU A 118 -12.47 -6.32 25.89
CA LEU A 118 -13.49 -5.88 26.85
C LEU A 118 -14.90 -6.36 26.45
N CYS A 119 -15.22 -6.35 25.14
CA CYS A 119 -16.52 -6.81 24.64
C CYS A 119 -16.70 -8.33 24.78
N ALA A 120 -15.66 -9.12 24.50
CA ALA A 120 -15.72 -10.58 24.47
C ALA A 120 -15.50 -11.24 25.84
N HIS A 121 -14.81 -10.56 26.77
CA HIS A 121 -14.45 -11.09 28.08
C HIS A 121 -15.00 -10.23 29.22
N PRO A 122 -16.33 -10.28 29.46
CA PRO A 122 -16.98 -9.46 30.50
C PRO A 122 -16.41 -9.73 31.91
N SER A 123 -15.85 -10.91 32.16
CA SER A 123 -15.28 -11.30 33.45
C SER A 123 -13.95 -10.63 33.81
N ILE A 124 -13.34 -9.85 32.90
CA ILE A 124 -12.06 -9.16 33.17
C ILE A 124 -12.25 -7.96 34.12
N ARG A 125 -13.49 -7.43 34.27
CA ARG A 125 -13.74 -6.31 35.17
C ARG A 125 -13.99 -6.76 36.62
N PRO A 126 -13.36 -6.12 37.63
CA PRO A 126 -13.41 -6.55 39.04
C PRO A 126 -14.82 -6.66 39.65
N LEU A 127 -15.79 -5.91 39.12
CA LEU A 127 -17.15 -5.81 39.67
C LEU A 127 -18.20 -6.52 38.81
N GLY A 128 -17.80 -7.27 37.78
CA GLY A 128 -18.74 -7.93 36.86
C GLY A 128 -19.52 -6.98 35.96
N GLU A 129 -19.17 -5.69 35.95
CA GLU A 129 -19.76 -4.68 35.06
C GLU A 129 -19.48 -5.04 33.60
N LEU A 130 -20.53 -5.05 32.79
CA LEU A 130 -20.39 -5.24 31.34
C LEU A 130 -19.75 -3.99 30.73
N TYR A 131 -18.85 -4.20 29.78
CA TYR A 131 -18.40 -3.09 28.94
C TYR A 131 -19.49 -2.73 27.94
N GLU A 132 -19.99 -1.50 28.03
CA GLU A 132 -21.07 -0.96 27.20
C GLU A 132 -20.55 0.20 26.33
N PRO A 133 -19.91 -0.11 25.18
CA PRO A 133 -19.51 0.93 24.22
C PRO A 133 -20.74 1.56 23.58
N THR A 134 -20.67 2.85 23.27
CA THR A 134 -21.74 3.53 22.53
C THR A 134 -21.74 3.13 21.06
N MET A 135 -22.87 3.39 20.38
CA MET A 135 -23.00 3.10 18.95
C MET A 135 -22.07 3.96 18.09
N GLU A 136 -21.83 5.20 18.49
CA GLU A 136 -20.89 6.11 17.84
C GLU A 136 -19.46 5.58 17.93
N TYR A 137 -19.12 4.96 19.05
CA TYR A 137 -17.80 4.36 19.26
C TYR A 137 -17.62 3.10 18.41
N ALA A 138 -18.64 2.22 18.35
CA ALA A 138 -18.65 1.09 17.43
C ALA A 138 -18.55 1.54 15.96
N ARG A 139 -19.25 2.62 15.58
CA ARG A 139 -19.16 3.22 14.24
C ARG A 139 -17.75 3.71 13.93
N ALA A 140 -17.11 4.40 14.88
CA ALA A 140 -15.76 4.92 14.72
C ALA A 140 -14.75 3.79 14.49
N HIS A 141 -14.89 2.67 15.21
CA HIS A 141 -14.05 1.48 15.02
C HIS A 141 -14.24 0.84 13.64
N LEU A 142 -15.48 0.66 13.18
CA LEU A 142 -15.76 0.12 11.85
C LEU A 142 -15.19 1.03 10.75
N VAL A 143 -15.35 2.36 10.90
CA VAL A 143 -14.77 3.34 9.98
C VAL A 143 -13.25 3.27 9.96
N ALA A 144 -12.60 3.21 11.13
CA ALA A 144 -11.15 3.10 11.24
C ALA A 144 -10.64 1.80 10.60
N ALA A 145 -11.31 0.67 10.81
CA ALA A 145 -10.97 -0.60 10.17
C ALA A 145 -11.07 -0.54 8.64
N LEU A 146 -12.15 0.07 8.12
CA LEU A 146 -12.36 0.26 6.69
C LEU A 146 -11.25 1.13 6.08
N GLU A 147 -10.92 2.26 6.71
CA GLU A 147 -9.89 3.20 6.25
C GLU A 147 -8.47 2.66 6.38
N ALA A 148 -8.17 1.90 7.43
CA ALA A 148 -6.82 1.40 7.65
C ALA A 148 -6.51 0.21 6.74
N VAL A 149 -7.47 -0.69 6.58
CA VAL A 149 -7.20 -2.04 6.07
C VAL A 149 -8.23 -2.44 5.01
N LEU A 150 -9.51 -2.57 5.37
CA LEU A 150 -10.44 -3.46 4.66
C LEU A 150 -10.76 -3.04 3.21
N VAL A 151 -10.70 -1.74 2.86
CA VAL A 151 -10.98 -1.28 1.48
C VAL A 151 -9.74 -1.25 0.58
N HIS A 152 -8.56 -1.50 1.15
CA HIS A 152 -7.28 -1.40 0.45
C HIS A 152 -6.80 -2.76 -0.08
N PRO A 153 -6.13 -2.80 -1.25
CA PRO A 153 -5.49 -4.02 -1.74
C PRO A 153 -4.30 -4.47 -0.86
N PRO A 154 -3.81 -5.72 -1.01
CA PRO A 154 -2.53 -6.19 -0.45
C PRO A 154 -1.35 -5.53 -1.17
N SER A 155 -1.14 -4.23 -0.95
CA SER A 155 -0.08 -3.48 -1.63
C SER A 155 1.00 -3.05 -0.65
N GLN A 156 2.25 -3.32 -0.98
CA GLN A 156 3.41 -2.73 -0.33
C GLN A 156 3.85 -1.42 -0.99
N GLY A 157 4.40 -0.50 -0.21
CA GLY A 157 4.93 0.76 -0.70
C GLY A 157 6.12 0.59 -1.65
N ARG A 158 6.93 -0.47 -1.46
CA ARG A 158 8.04 -0.79 -2.36
C ARG A 158 7.56 -1.33 -3.71
N LYS A 159 6.70 -2.35 -3.71
CA LYS A 159 6.18 -2.97 -4.95
C LYS A 159 5.40 -1.98 -5.81
N ILE A 160 4.61 -1.07 -5.22
CA ILE A 160 3.88 -0.07 -6.00
C ILE A 160 4.81 0.95 -6.67
N VAL A 161 5.88 1.37 -5.99
CA VAL A 161 6.90 2.23 -6.60
C VAL A 161 7.58 1.49 -7.74
N GLN A 162 7.97 0.22 -7.54
CA GLN A 162 8.59 -0.57 -8.60
C GLN A 162 7.66 -0.72 -9.81
N SER A 163 6.39 -1.08 -9.59
CA SER A 163 5.38 -1.19 -10.65
C SER A 163 5.19 0.15 -11.38
N PHE A 164 5.18 1.27 -10.66
CA PHE A 164 5.13 2.60 -11.25
C PHE A 164 6.36 2.89 -12.12
N LEU A 165 7.57 2.62 -11.63
CA LEU A 165 8.81 2.82 -12.39
C LEU A 165 8.80 1.96 -13.67
N THR A 166 8.47 0.66 -13.55
CA THR A 166 8.36 -0.24 -14.70
C THR A 166 7.36 0.28 -15.74
N HIS A 167 6.20 0.79 -15.31
CA HIS A 167 5.21 1.35 -16.21
C HIS A 167 5.72 2.60 -16.96
N VAL A 168 6.44 3.50 -16.29
CA VAL A 168 6.95 4.73 -16.92
C VAL A 168 8.16 4.48 -17.84
N VAL A 169 8.99 3.50 -17.51
CA VAL A 169 10.14 3.08 -18.33
C VAL A 169 9.71 2.33 -19.60
N ASP A 170 8.52 1.73 -19.60
CA ASP A 170 8.02 0.93 -20.71
C ASP A 170 8.14 1.68 -22.08
N PRO A 171 8.74 1.06 -23.12
CA PRO A 171 8.87 1.69 -24.43
C PRO A 171 7.53 2.11 -25.04
N GLY A 172 6.45 1.36 -24.76
CA GLY A 172 5.08 1.63 -25.16
C GLY A 172 4.30 2.53 -24.20
N PHE A 173 4.97 3.19 -23.25
CA PHE A 173 4.33 4.11 -22.30
C PHE A 173 3.49 5.18 -23.03
N ILE A 174 2.19 5.17 -22.75
CA ILE A 174 1.25 6.22 -23.17
C ILE A 174 0.87 7.00 -21.92
N PHE A 175 1.00 8.33 -22.00
CA PHE A 175 0.62 9.20 -20.90
C PHE A 175 -0.91 9.35 -20.84
N ASP A 176 -1.53 8.54 -19.97
CA ASP A 176 -2.95 8.63 -19.62
C ASP A 176 -3.08 9.12 -18.17
N THR A 177 -3.65 10.31 -18.00
CA THR A 177 -3.82 10.93 -16.68
C THR A 177 -4.81 10.17 -15.80
N GLU A 178 -5.91 9.66 -16.36
CA GLU A 178 -6.94 8.97 -15.57
C GLU A 178 -6.42 7.63 -15.08
N TYR A 179 -5.80 6.84 -15.97
CA TYR A 179 -5.19 5.57 -15.59
C TYR A 179 -4.09 5.74 -14.54
N LEU A 180 -3.18 6.72 -14.73
CA LEU A 180 -2.07 6.95 -13.80
C LEU A 180 -2.56 7.36 -12.41
N THR A 181 -3.51 8.29 -12.33
CA THR A 181 -4.05 8.77 -11.06
C THR A 181 -4.87 7.69 -10.36
N TYR A 182 -5.68 6.92 -11.09
CA TYR A 182 -6.42 5.81 -10.52
C TYR A 182 -5.50 4.72 -9.96
N THR A 183 -4.55 4.25 -10.77
CA THR A 183 -3.72 3.08 -10.45
C THR A 183 -2.64 3.39 -9.43
N PHE A 184 -1.91 4.51 -9.60
CA PHE A 184 -0.72 4.83 -8.80
C PHE A 184 -0.95 5.92 -7.74
N PHE A 185 -2.18 6.43 -7.62
CA PHE A 185 -2.54 7.38 -6.56
C PHE A 185 -3.79 6.95 -5.79
N ASP A 186 -4.97 6.91 -6.42
CA ASP A 186 -6.24 6.71 -5.71
C ASP A 186 -6.33 5.33 -5.06
N ARG A 187 -5.92 4.27 -5.77
CA ARG A 187 -5.87 2.90 -5.24
C ARG A 187 -4.68 2.64 -4.32
N VAL A 188 -3.69 3.53 -4.34
CA VAL A 188 -2.50 3.43 -3.50
C VAL A 188 -2.83 4.00 -2.13
N ARG A 189 -2.28 3.38 -1.09
CA ARG A 189 -2.50 3.80 0.30
C ARG A 189 -1.80 5.12 0.59
N PRO A 190 -2.36 6.00 1.43
CA PRO A 190 -1.76 7.31 1.72
C PRO A 190 -0.27 7.28 2.08
N SER A 191 0.15 6.35 2.95
CA SER A 191 1.56 6.16 3.34
C SER A 191 2.48 5.76 2.18
N SER A 192 1.96 5.07 1.16
CA SER A 192 2.69 4.64 -0.04
C SER A 192 2.60 5.64 -1.19
N ARG A 193 1.54 6.47 -1.24
CA ARG A 193 1.39 7.54 -2.24
C ARG A 193 2.58 8.48 -2.22
N PHE A 194 3.02 8.87 -1.02
CA PHE A 194 4.20 9.73 -0.88
C PHE A 194 5.43 9.11 -1.55
N LYS A 195 5.66 7.79 -1.40
CA LYS A 195 6.81 7.12 -2.03
C LYS A 195 6.74 7.15 -3.56
N VAL A 196 5.55 6.96 -4.14
CA VAL A 196 5.33 7.04 -5.60
C VAL A 196 5.57 8.47 -6.11
N VAL A 197 4.98 9.45 -5.44
CA VAL A 197 5.13 10.87 -5.81
C VAL A 197 6.56 11.36 -5.58
N GLU A 198 7.22 10.88 -4.53
CA GLU A 198 8.66 11.12 -4.27
C GLU A 198 9.52 10.53 -5.38
N ALA A 199 9.25 9.31 -5.83
CA ALA A 199 9.98 8.71 -6.95
C ALA A 199 9.83 9.56 -8.23
N ALA A 200 8.60 9.98 -8.56
CA ALA A 200 8.35 10.87 -9.69
C ALA A 200 9.10 12.20 -9.55
N ALA A 201 9.08 12.82 -8.37
CA ALA A 201 9.81 14.06 -8.10
C ALA A 201 11.33 13.89 -8.20
N LYS A 202 11.88 12.80 -7.66
CA LYS A 202 13.31 12.48 -7.69
C LYS A 202 13.84 12.45 -9.12
N PHE A 203 13.22 11.67 -9.98
CA PHE A 203 13.68 11.51 -11.36
C PHE A 203 13.33 12.71 -12.26
N ALA A 204 12.21 13.39 -12.00
CA ALA A 204 11.85 14.62 -12.72
C ALA A 204 12.82 15.79 -12.43
N VAL A 205 13.35 15.89 -11.20
CA VAL A 205 14.22 17.00 -10.78
C VAL A 205 15.69 16.69 -11.04
N LEU A 206 16.15 15.47 -10.78
CA LEU A 206 17.57 15.14 -10.77
C LEU A 206 18.07 14.52 -12.09
N ALA A 207 17.17 14.09 -12.99
CA ALA A 207 17.52 13.43 -14.25
C ALA A 207 18.58 12.32 -14.08
N ILE A 208 18.41 11.51 -13.04
CA ILE A 208 19.39 10.49 -12.63
C ILE A 208 19.59 9.47 -13.74
N ASP A 209 20.85 9.23 -14.07
CA ASP A 209 21.27 8.10 -14.89
C ASP A 209 21.32 6.85 -14.00
N ASP A 210 20.51 5.85 -14.34
CA ASP A 210 20.40 4.60 -13.59
C ASP A 210 20.44 3.46 -14.60
N ASP A 211 21.43 2.57 -14.44
CA ASP A 211 21.68 1.45 -15.36
C ASP A 211 20.47 0.49 -15.52
N ALA A 212 19.53 0.50 -14.56
CA ALA A 212 18.29 -0.27 -14.65
C ALA A 212 17.23 0.35 -15.59
N ILE A 213 17.43 1.59 -16.05
CA ILE A 213 16.49 2.33 -16.89
C ILE A 213 16.90 2.19 -18.35
N THR A 214 16.01 1.62 -19.15
CA THR A 214 16.29 1.29 -20.57
C THR A 214 16.12 2.46 -21.53
N ILE A 215 15.59 3.60 -21.06
CA ILE A 215 15.37 4.81 -21.86
C ILE A 215 16.33 5.93 -21.43
N SER A 216 16.53 6.95 -22.26
CA SER A 216 17.44 8.03 -21.92
C SER A 216 17.00 8.77 -20.64
N PRO A 217 17.96 9.25 -19.81
CA PRO A 217 17.64 9.99 -18.59
C PRO A 217 16.73 11.21 -18.83
N GLU A 218 16.93 11.92 -19.95
CA GLU A 218 16.10 13.05 -20.35
C GLU A 218 14.65 12.65 -20.65
N GLU A 219 14.45 11.58 -21.41
CA GLU A 219 13.11 11.08 -21.74
C GLU A 219 12.40 10.59 -20.48
N PHE A 220 13.13 9.89 -19.61
CA PHE A 220 12.58 9.43 -18.33
C PHE A 220 12.19 10.58 -17.42
N ALA A 221 13.06 11.58 -17.26
CA ALA A 221 12.79 12.78 -16.47
C ALA A 221 11.54 13.53 -17.00
N ASN A 222 11.41 13.65 -18.32
CA ASN A 222 10.24 14.26 -18.95
C ASN A 222 8.95 13.49 -18.68
N ARG A 223 8.97 12.15 -18.78
CA ARG A 223 7.81 11.31 -18.43
C ARG A 223 7.45 11.46 -16.95
N MET A 224 8.45 11.41 -16.07
CA MET A 224 8.27 11.59 -14.62
C MET A 224 7.70 12.96 -14.27
N ALA A 225 8.14 14.03 -14.95
CA ALA A 225 7.59 15.37 -14.77
C ALA A 225 6.11 15.44 -15.15
N LYS A 226 5.68 14.75 -16.22
CA LYS A 226 4.26 14.65 -16.58
C LYS A 226 3.45 13.91 -15.50
N CYS A 227 3.95 12.78 -15.01
CA CYS A 227 3.32 12.03 -13.92
C CYS A 227 3.18 12.88 -12.65
N LEU A 228 4.25 13.57 -12.25
CA LEU A 228 4.25 14.45 -11.08
C LEU A 228 3.19 15.56 -11.18
N ARG A 229 3.02 16.17 -12.36
CA ARG A 229 1.97 17.18 -12.59
C ARG A 229 0.57 16.60 -12.41
N SER A 230 0.33 15.36 -12.87
CA SER A 230 -0.95 14.68 -12.67
C SER A 230 -1.21 14.39 -11.19
N PHE A 231 -0.19 13.95 -10.44
CA PHE A 231 -0.32 13.76 -9.00
C PHE A 231 -0.54 15.09 -8.25
N ALA A 232 0.13 16.17 -8.65
CA ALA A 232 -0.05 17.49 -8.07
C ALA A 232 -1.46 18.06 -8.28
N ARG A 233 -2.14 17.71 -9.39
CA ARG A 233 -3.56 18.06 -9.59
C ARG A 233 -4.48 17.34 -8.62
N ARG A 234 -4.09 16.15 -8.15
CA ARG A 234 -4.87 15.35 -7.21
C ARG A 234 -4.61 15.76 -5.75
N ASP A 235 -3.35 16.02 -5.41
CA ASP A 235 -2.89 16.46 -4.10
C ASP A 235 -1.64 17.34 -4.26
N ALA A 236 -1.87 18.65 -4.32
CA ALA A 236 -0.80 19.63 -4.51
C ALA A 236 0.17 19.64 -3.33
N TYR A 237 -0.35 19.46 -2.10
CA TYR A 237 0.46 19.51 -0.88
C TYR A 237 1.48 18.36 -0.85
N LEU A 238 1.03 17.14 -1.13
CA LEU A 238 1.88 15.96 -1.18
C LEU A 238 2.98 16.11 -2.26
N ALA A 239 2.63 16.62 -3.44
CA ALA A 239 3.60 16.87 -4.51
C ALA A 239 4.63 17.95 -4.14
N THR A 240 4.20 19.05 -3.50
CA THR A 240 5.12 20.09 -3.03
C THR A 240 6.10 19.55 -1.99
N GLN A 241 5.65 18.74 -1.03
CA GLN A 241 6.56 18.11 -0.07
C GLN A 241 7.57 17.19 -0.75
N ALA A 242 7.12 16.37 -1.71
CA ALA A 242 7.97 15.45 -2.45
C ALA A 242 9.07 16.19 -3.23
N VAL A 243 8.73 17.29 -3.92
CA VAL A 243 9.70 18.14 -4.63
C VAL A 243 10.65 18.82 -3.66
N ALA A 244 10.14 19.42 -2.57
CA ALA A 244 10.96 20.10 -1.57
C ALA A 244 12.05 19.17 -0.99
N LYS A 245 11.73 17.89 -0.77
CA LYS A 245 12.69 16.88 -0.32
C LYS A 245 13.86 16.65 -1.29
N GLN A 246 13.66 16.87 -2.60
CA GLN A 246 14.71 16.70 -3.62
C GLN A 246 15.51 17.98 -3.88
N MET A 247 15.01 19.17 -3.51
CA MET A 247 15.70 20.44 -3.76
C MET A 247 17.11 20.47 -3.15
N GLY A 248 17.27 20.02 -1.91
CA GLY A 248 18.60 19.96 -1.27
C GLY A 248 19.55 18.93 -1.88
N ARG A 249 19.05 17.97 -2.68
CA ARG A 249 19.88 17.06 -3.47
C ARG A 249 20.26 17.67 -4.81
N PHE A 250 19.34 18.41 -5.43
CA PHE A 250 19.57 19.12 -6.69
C PHE A 250 20.68 20.17 -6.54
N GLU A 251 20.68 20.92 -5.43
CA GLU A 251 21.75 21.89 -5.12
C GLU A 251 23.15 21.28 -5.02
N LYS A 252 23.24 19.98 -4.67
CA LYS A 252 24.51 19.26 -4.50
C LYS A 252 24.86 18.39 -5.70
N ALA A 253 23.98 18.29 -6.69
CA ALA A 253 24.23 17.50 -7.87
C ALA A 253 25.29 18.21 -8.72
N GLU A 254 26.36 17.49 -9.07
CA GLU A 254 27.33 18.00 -10.03
C GLU A 254 26.63 18.11 -11.40
N PRO A 255 26.86 19.21 -12.15
CA PRO A 255 26.33 19.34 -13.49
C PRO A 255 26.88 18.18 -14.32
N THR A 256 26.00 17.34 -14.85
CA THR A 256 26.38 16.34 -15.86
C THR A 256 26.99 17.09 -17.03
N GLU A 257 28.24 16.77 -17.38
CA GLU A 257 28.89 17.33 -18.55
C GLU A 257 27.98 17.07 -19.76
N CYS A 258 27.56 18.15 -20.41
CA CYS A 258 26.72 18.10 -21.58
C CYS A 258 27.62 17.65 -22.75
N GLU A 259 27.99 16.37 -22.79
CA GLU A 259 28.69 15.81 -23.94
C GLU A 259 27.73 15.88 -25.13
N ASP A 260 28.04 16.80 -26.04
CA ASP A 260 27.40 16.94 -27.34
C ASP A 260 27.27 15.56 -28.00
N ARG A 261 26.05 15.00 -28.00
CA ARG A 261 25.69 13.77 -28.72
C ARG A 261 25.68 13.95 -30.24
N LYS A 262 26.63 14.72 -30.80
CA LYS A 262 26.79 14.91 -32.25
C LYS A 262 27.76 13.90 -32.89
N ASP A 263 28.61 13.21 -32.12
CA ASP A 263 29.69 12.41 -32.74
C ASP A 263 29.43 10.91 -32.90
N ARG A 264 28.20 10.40 -32.67
CA ARG A 264 27.86 8.99 -32.99
C ARG A 264 27.18 8.74 -34.34
N LYS A 265 27.04 9.77 -35.19
CA LYS A 265 26.56 9.62 -36.58
C LYS A 265 27.42 10.45 -37.55
N GLY A 266 28.63 9.99 -37.85
CA GLY A 266 29.54 10.77 -38.68
C GLY A 266 30.80 10.06 -39.17
N SER A 267 30.73 8.78 -39.54
CA SER A 267 31.80 8.16 -40.33
C SER A 267 31.21 7.19 -41.35
N GLY A 268 30.51 7.77 -42.33
CA GLY A 268 30.35 7.12 -43.62
C GLY A 268 31.64 7.31 -44.39
N ASP A 269 32.38 6.23 -44.65
CA ASP A 269 33.37 6.23 -45.73
C ASP A 269 32.83 5.37 -46.88
N LEU A 270 32.25 6.06 -47.85
CA LEU A 270 31.92 5.56 -49.18
C LEU A 270 33.06 5.98 -50.10
N GLY A 271 34.08 5.13 -50.22
CA GLY A 271 35.21 5.29 -51.14
C GLY A 271 35.31 4.10 -52.11
N ARG A 272 35.04 4.36 -53.39
CA ARG A 272 34.88 3.40 -54.50
C ARG A 272 36.18 2.73 -54.97
N ASN A 273 35.97 1.59 -55.65
CA ASN A 273 36.55 1.18 -56.96
C ASN A 273 37.92 0.46 -57.10
N THR A 274 37.80 -0.80 -57.52
CA THR A 274 38.40 -1.48 -58.71
C THR A 274 39.92 -1.57 -58.96
N HIS A 275 40.34 -2.83 -59.20
CA HIS A 275 41.38 -3.38 -60.10
C HIS A 275 42.88 -3.10 -59.87
N TYR A 276 43.66 -4.15 -59.52
CA TYR A 276 44.57 -4.92 -60.41
C TYR A 276 45.52 -5.81 -59.58
N ARG A 277 45.38 -7.15 -59.69
CA ARG A 277 46.41 -8.14 -60.09
C ARG A 277 45.90 -9.56 -59.84
#